data_AF-A0A958FSH1-F1
#
_entry.id   AF-A0A958FSH1-F1
#
_cell.length_a   1.000
_cell.length_b   1.000
_cell.length_c   1.000
_cell.angle_alpha   90.00
_cell.angle_beta   90.00
_cell.angle_gamma   90.00
#
_symmetry.space_group_name_H-M   'P 1'
#
loop_
_entity.id
_entity.type
_entity.pdbx_description
1 polymer ?
#
loop_
_entity_poly.entity_id
_entity_poly.type
_entity_poly.pdbx_seq_one_letter_code
_entity_poly.pdbx_strand_id
1 'polypeptide(L)'
;MEIFPRETYKKLVQPDGFSPAEMEAIYRAHGFDNVEMAHSALQRIAVHPAVADWIDSFVPALFLGLEKTASPNRALLNLERFIDQSRDATMLKSLMSQPRLLEMLLTLFTGSQFLSDILLRHPEYLHDLSDVRQLAVIKSTEKLVTEGNAFLQTDSAGLDSVDLLRRFQRKELLRIGMGDLLSIIDFRAVIRQLSNLADAIIQICLKLSLSDLPPEAH
;
A
#
# COMPACT_ATOMS: atom_id res chain seq x y z
N MET A 1 -7.19 -22.58 -7.39
CA MET A 1 -7.82 -23.69 -6.66
C MET A 1 -7.17 -23.66 -5.28
N GLU A 2 -7.95 -23.61 -4.19
CA GLU A 2 -7.38 -23.53 -2.84
C GLU A 2 -6.56 -24.79 -2.55
N ILE A 3 -5.34 -24.65 -2.01
CA ILE A 3 -4.45 -25.78 -1.69
C ILE A 3 -5.07 -26.66 -0.58
N PHE A 4 -5.76 -26.04 0.38
CA PHE A 4 -6.45 -26.70 1.49
C PHE A 4 -7.93 -26.33 1.56
N PRO A 5 -8.78 -27.17 2.19
CA PRO A 5 -10.18 -26.83 2.47
C PRO A 5 -10.31 -25.61 3.38
N ARG A 6 -11.43 -24.87 3.28
CA ARG A 6 -11.72 -23.69 4.11
C ARG A 6 -11.62 -23.92 5.62
N GLU A 7 -12.01 -25.11 6.08
CA GLU A 7 -11.92 -25.48 7.50
C GLU A 7 -10.49 -25.51 8.04
N THR A 8 -9.49 -25.74 7.17
CA THR A 8 -8.06 -25.64 7.55
C THR A 8 -7.72 -24.23 7.97
N TYR A 9 -8.14 -23.21 7.20
CA TYR A 9 -7.83 -21.82 7.52
C TYR A 9 -8.56 -21.32 8.78
N LYS A 10 -9.78 -21.81 9.04
CA LYS A 10 -10.49 -21.51 10.29
C LYS A 10 -9.77 -22.04 11.52
N LYS A 11 -9.24 -23.27 11.44
CA LYS A 11 -8.41 -23.83 12.51
C LYS A 11 -7.09 -23.10 12.65
N LEU A 12 -6.52 -22.60 11.56
CA LEU A 12 -5.21 -21.93 11.55
C LEU A 12 -5.18 -20.63 12.37
N VAL A 13 -6.32 -19.95 12.49
CA VAL A 13 -6.45 -18.74 13.31
C VAL A 13 -6.81 -19.01 14.77
N GLN A 14 -7.01 -20.27 15.15
CA GLN A 14 -7.25 -20.66 16.54
C GLN A 14 -5.90 -20.94 17.25
N PRO A 15 -5.72 -20.52 18.52
CA PRO A 15 -4.44 -20.67 19.24
C PRO A 15 -3.89 -22.10 19.28
N ASP A 16 -4.77 -23.09 19.41
CA ASP A 16 -4.41 -24.52 19.53
C ASP A 16 -4.96 -25.36 18.36
N GLY A 17 -5.17 -24.74 17.19
CA GLY A 17 -5.85 -25.38 16.07
C GLY A 17 -5.05 -26.48 15.35
N PHE A 18 -3.71 -26.44 15.45
CA PHE A 18 -2.78 -27.39 14.82
C PHE A 18 -1.54 -27.59 15.68
N SER A 19 -0.90 -28.76 15.56
CA SER A 19 0.45 -28.96 16.07
C SER A 19 1.47 -28.09 15.31
N PRO A 20 2.65 -27.78 15.88
CA PRO A 20 3.68 -27.00 15.19
C PRO A 20 4.11 -27.59 13.84
N ALA A 21 4.16 -28.93 13.73
CA ALA A 21 4.54 -29.61 12.50
C ALA A 21 3.48 -29.50 11.39
N GLU A 22 2.19 -29.61 11.74
CA GLU A 22 1.08 -29.43 10.80
C GLU A 22 1.00 -27.98 10.31
N MET A 23 1.17 -27.03 11.23
CA MET A 23 1.24 -25.60 10.93
C MET A 23 2.39 -25.31 9.96
N GLU A 24 3.59 -25.84 10.23
CA GLU A 24 4.73 -25.68 9.32
C GLU A 24 4.42 -26.23 7.92
N ALA A 25 3.84 -27.42 7.81
CA ALA A 25 3.47 -27.99 6.51
C ALA A 25 2.50 -27.08 5.73
N ILE A 26 1.50 -26.50 6.41
CA ILE A 26 0.53 -25.58 5.78
C ILE A 26 1.25 -24.34 5.24
N TYR A 27 2.00 -23.61 6.09
CA TYR A 27 2.68 -22.39 5.67
C TYR A 27 3.74 -22.65 4.58
N ARG A 28 4.49 -23.75 4.67
CA ARG A 28 5.48 -24.13 3.64
C ARG A 28 4.82 -24.40 2.30
N ALA A 29 3.64 -25.02 2.28
CA ALA A 29 2.90 -25.27 1.04
C ALA A 29 2.46 -23.96 0.34
N HIS A 30 2.31 -22.87 1.08
CA HIS A 30 2.02 -21.53 0.54
C HIS A 30 3.28 -20.68 0.30
N GLY A 31 4.48 -21.25 0.40
CA GLY A 31 5.74 -20.57 0.09
C GLY A 31 6.27 -19.65 1.19
N PHE A 32 5.85 -19.85 2.44
CA PHE A 32 6.42 -19.10 3.56
C PHE A 32 7.75 -19.70 4.02
N ASP A 33 8.75 -18.84 4.17
CA ASP A 33 10.09 -19.22 4.62
C ASP A 33 10.23 -19.17 6.14
N ASN A 34 9.56 -18.23 6.79
CA ASN A 34 9.55 -18.06 8.24
C ASN A 34 8.13 -18.28 8.80
N VAL A 35 7.84 -19.52 9.17
CA VAL A 35 6.50 -19.95 9.62
C VAL A 35 6.10 -19.27 10.93
N GLU A 36 6.99 -19.24 11.91
CA GLU A 36 6.70 -18.68 13.25
C GLU A 36 6.30 -17.21 13.15
N MET A 37 7.06 -16.43 12.36
CA MET A 37 6.79 -15.02 12.14
C MET A 37 5.48 -14.81 11.36
N ALA A 38 5.22 -15.64 10.34
CA ALA A 38 3.99 -15.59 9.56
C ALA A 38 2.76 -15.92 10.41
N HIS A 39 2.84 -16.98 11.21
CA HIS A 39 1.75 -17.37 12.10
C HIS A 39 1.47 -16.31 13.15
N SER A 40 2.51 -15.74 13.75
CA SER A 40 2.37 -14.63 14.71
C SER A 40 1.68 -13.41 14.09
N ALA A 41 2.02 -13.08 12.85
CA ALA A 41 1.37 -11.99 12.11
C ALA A 41 -0.10 -12.30 11.80
N LEU A 42 -0.41 -13.52 11.35
CA LEU A 42 -1.78 -13.96 11.10
C LEU A 42 -2.62 -13.90 12.37
N GLN A 43 -2.09 -14.34 13.52
CA GLN A 43 -2.78 -14.28 14.81
C GLN A 43 -3.13 -12.85 15.20
N ARG A 44 -2.20 -11.90 15.03
CA ARG A 44 -2.47 -10.46 15.28
C ARG A 44 -3.52 -9.89 14.34
N ILE A 45 -3.49 -10.26 13.06
CA ILE A 45 -4.54 -9.88 12.09
C ILE A 45 -5.90 -10.47 12.53
N ALA A 46 -5.92 -11.74 12.94
CA ALA A 46 -7.15 -12.46 13.25
C ALA A 46 -7.92 -11.90 14.44
N VAL A 47 -7.20 -11.41 15.45
CA VAL A 47 -7.79 -10.77 16.64
C VAL A 47 -8.11 -9.29 16.43
N HIS A 48 -7.74 -8.70 15.29
CA HIS A 48 -7.99 -7.29 15.03
C HIS A 48 -9.50 -7.03 14.87
N PRO A 49 -10.10 -6.03 15.56
CA PRO A 49 -11.54 -5.81 15.56
C PRO A 49 -12.15 -5.60 14.17
N ALA A 50 -11.41 -4.97 13.26
CA ALA A 50 -11.88 -4.75 11.89
C ALA A 50 -11.94 -6.02 11.02
N VAL A 51 -11.27 -7.10 11.43
CA VAL A 51 -11.15 -8.36 10.70
C VAL A 51 -12.05 -9.44 11.28
N ALA A 52 -12.39 -9.37 12.57
CA ALA A 52 -13.11 -10.40 13.31
C ALA A 52 -14.36 -10.92 12.58
N ASP A 53 -15.22 -10.02 12.07
CA ASP A 53 -16.45 -10.39 11.36
C ASP A 53 -16.20 -11.01 9.97
N TRP A 54 -15.00 -10.86 9.43
CA TRP A 54 -14.62 -11.27 8.07
C TRP A 54 -13.66 -12.45 8.05
N ILE A 55 -13.20 -12.94 9.20
CA ILE A 55 -12.08 -13.89 9.30
C ILE A 55 -12.27 -15.14 8.43
N ASP A 56 -13.48 -15.70 8.42
CA ASP A 56 -13.83 -16.93 7.70
C ASP A 56 -13.73 -16.80 6.18
N SER A 57 -13.94 -15.60 5.64
CA SER A 57 -13.85 -15.32 4.20
C SER A 57 -12.51 -14.68 3.82
N PHE A 58 -11.95 -13.87 4.72
CA PHE A 58 -10.73 -13.11 4.49
C PHE A 58 -9.49 -14.00 4.51
N VAL A 59 -9.34 -14.92 5.47
CA VAL A 59 -8.12 -15.74 5.59
C VAL A 59 -7.92 -16.64 4.36
N PRO A 60 -8.92 -17.38 3.86
CA PRO A 60 -8.73 -18.15 2.62
C PRO A 60 -8.35 -17.26 1.42
N ALA A 61 -8.97 -16.08 1.29
CA ALA A 61 -8.65 -15.12 0.22
C ALA A 61 -7.23 -14.56 0.35
N LEU A 62 -6.77 -14.30 1.59
CA LEU A 62 -5.43 -13.87 1.91
C LEU A 62 -4.39 -14.91 1.49
N PHE A 63 -4.57 -16.17 1.88
CA PHE A 63 -3.63 -17.24 1.50
C PHE A 63 -3.60 -17.46 -0.01
N LEU A 64 -4.75 -17.45 -0.69
CA LEU A 64 -4.84 -17.52 -2.14
C LEU A 64 -4.11 -16.36 -2.84
N GLY A 65 -4.18 -15.15 -2.26
CA GLY A 65 -3.45 -13.99 -2.75
C GLY A 65 -1.95 -14.12 -2.53
N LEU A 66 -1.54 -14.58 -1.35
CA LEU A 66 -0.14 -14.75 -0.96
C LEU A 66 0.59 -15.83 -1.77
N GLU A 67 -0.10 -16.90 -2.17
CA GLU A 67 0.43 -17.93 -3.09
C GLU A 67 0.94 -17.34 -4.42
N LYS A 68 0.35 -16.22 -4.87
CA LYS A 68 0.75 -15.56 -6.12
C LYS A 68 1.94 -14.61 -5.95
N THR A 69 2.46 -14.47 -4.74
CA THR A 69 3.52 -13.53 -4.41
C THR A 69 4.88 -14.22 -4.34
N ALA A 70 5.94 -13.52 -4.77
CA ALA A 70 7.31 -14.00 -4.63
C ALA A 70 7.86 -13.92 -3.19
N SER A 71 7.14 -13.27 -2.26
CA SER A 71 7.59 -13.11 -0.87
C SER A 71 6.40 -13.08 0.10
N PRO A 72 5.71 -14.21 0.33
CA PRO A 72 4.51 -14.29 1.17
C PRO A 72 4.70 -13.73 2.58
N ASN A 73 5.83 -14.02 3.21
CA ASN A 73 6.19 -13.49 4.53
C ASN A 73 6.19 -11.96 4.58
N ARG A 74 6.86 -11.31 3.63
CA ARG A 74 6.96 -9.84 3.60
C ARG A 74 5.58 -9.22 3.34
N ALA A 75 4.82 -9.79 2.41
CA ALA A 75 3.49 -9.31 2.08
C ALA A 75 2.54 -9.39 3.27
N LEU A 76 2.56 -10.50 4.01
CA LEU A 76 1.76 -10.69 5.21
C LEU A 76 2.13 -9.70 6.33
N LEU A 77 3.42 -9.48 6.57
CA LEU A 77 3.88 -8.54 7.60
C LEU A 77 3.55 -7.09 7.27
N ASN A 78 3.67 -6.68 6.01
CA ASN A 78 3.25 -5.35 5.60
C ASN A 78 1.72 -5.19 5.67
N LEU A 79 0.95 -6.24 5.36
CA LEU A 79 -0.50 -6.23 5.55
C LEU A 79 -0.90 -6.09 7.02
N GLU A 80 -0.25 -6.83 7.92
CA GLU A 80 -0.45 -6.69 9.37
C GLU A 80 -0.21 -5.25 9.81
N ARG A 81 0.93 -4.66 9.43
CA ARG A 81 1.27 -3.27 9.74
C ARG A 81 0.26 -2.27 9.16
N PHE A 82 -0.23 -2.53 7.95
CA PHE A 82 -1.23 -1.66 7.32
C PHE A 82 -2.55 -1.68 8.08
N ILE A 83 -3.01 -2.87 8.48
CA ILE A 83 -4.24 -3.01 9.27
C ILE A 83 -4.10 -2.29 10.61
N ASP A 84 -2.97 -2.44 11.30
CA ASP A 84 -2.69 -1.82 12.59
C ASP A 84 -2.56 -0.28 12.51
N GLN A 85 -1.95 0.24 11.43
CA GLN A 85 -1.76 1.69 11.24
C GLN A 85 -2.99 2.40 10.68
N SER A 86 -3.91 1.67 10.05
CA SER A 86 -5.11 2.24 9.46
C SER A 86 -6.15 2.60 10.53
N ARG A 87 -6.57 3.87 10.52
CA ARG A 87 -7.62 4.38 11.41
C ARG A 87 -9.00 4.40 10.75
N ASP A 88 -9.07 4.14 9.45
CA ASP A 88 -10.30 4.18 8.68
C ASP A 88 -10.96 2.80 8.65
N ALA A 89 -11.92 2.59 9.56
CA ALA A 89 -12.68 1.35 9.65
C ALA A 89 -13.46 1.02 8.37
N THR A 90 -13.88 2.04 7.60
CA THR A 90 -14.61 1.83 6.34
C THR A 90 -13.66 1.30 5.27
N MET A 91 -12.45 1.84 5.20
CA MET A 91 -11.40 1.33 4.31
C MET A 91 -11.01 -0.10 4.66
N LEU A 92 -10.82 -0.41 5.95
CA LEU A 92 -10.50 -1.77 6.38
C LEU A 92 -11.63 -2.75 6.02
N LYS A 93 -12.89 -2.38 6.24
CA LYS A 93 -14.04 -3.18 5.81
C LYS A 93 -14.07 -3.39 4.29
N SER A 94 -13.74 -2.35 3.52
CA SER A 94 -13.59 -2.44 2.06
C SER A 94 -12.51 -3.45 1.67
N LEU A 95 -11.34 -3.39 2.32
CA LEU A 95 -10.24 -4.34 2.11
C LEU A 95 -10.65 -5.78 2.42
N MET A 96 -11.34 -6.02 3.54
CA MET A 96 -11.80 -7.37 3.92
C MET A 96 -12.86 -7.94 2.97
N SER A 97 -13.72 -7.07 2.42
CA SER A 97 -14.86 -7.48 1.58
C SER A 97 -14.54 -7.56 0.09
N GLN A 98 -13.40 -7.02 -0.36
CA GLN A 98 -13.05 -6.92 -1.78
C GLN A 98 -11.73 -7.64 -2.09
N PRO A 99 -11.79 -8.89 -2.58
CA PRO A 99 -10.58 -9.68 -2.90
C PRO A 99 -9.62 -8.96 -3.87
N ARG A 100 -10.15 -8.18 -4.81
CA ARG A 100 -9.33 -7.41 -5.76
C ARG A 100 -8.47 -6.35 -5.07
N LEU A 101 -9.01 -5.67 -4.05
CA LEU A 101 -8.28 -4.65 -3.31
C LEU A 101 -7.16 -5.31 -2.48
N LEU A 102 -7.42 -6.48 -1.90
CA LEU A 102 -6.42 -7.29 -1.22
C LEU A 102 -5.31 -7.72 -2.19
N GLU A 103 -5.65 -8.27 -3.36
CA GLU A 103 -4.65 -8.66 -4.37
C GLU A 103 -3.78 -7.48 -4.82
N MET A 104 -4.38 -6.31 -5.03
CA MET A 104 -3.66 -5.07 -5.34
C MET A 104 -2.66 -4.71 -4.23
N LEU A 105 -3.09 -4.78 -2.97
CA LEU A 105 -2.27 -4.44 -1.82
C LEU A 105 -1.11 -5.45 -1.62
N LEU A 106 -1.39 -6.75 -1.78
CA LEU A 106 -0.36 -7.79 -1.73
C LEU A 106 0.65 -7.65 -2.87
N THR A 107 0.19 -7.24 -4.06
CA THR A 107 1.08 -6.93 -5.19
C THR A 107 2.01 -5.78 -4.84
N LEU A 108 1.51 -4.72 -4.23
CA LEU A 108 2.32 -3.59 -3.75
C LEU A 108 3.38 -4.04 -2.73
N PHE A 109 2.95 -4.76 -1.69
CA PHE A 109 3.81 -5.21 -0.58
C PHE A 109 4.87 -6.21 -1.01
N THR A 110 4.62 -6.92 -2.10
CA THR A 110 5.61 -7.80 -2.73
C THR A 110 6.48 -7.03 -3.71
N GLY A 111 5.92 -6.11 -4.50
CA GLY A 111 6.61 -5.47 -5.61
C GLY A 111 7.60 -4.38 -5.21
N SER A 112 7.34 -3.63 -4.13
CA SER A 112 8.25 -2.55 -3.72
C SER A 112 8.12 -2.18 -2.25
N GLN A 113 9.20 -2.39 -1.48
CA GLN A 113 9.26 -1.96 -0.08
C GLN A 113 9.20 -0.44 0.05
N PHE A 114 9.83 0.31 -0.86
CA PHE A 114 9.79 1.77 -0.84
C PHE A 114 8.35 2.30 -0.96
N LEU A 115 7.55 1.76 -1.88
CA LEU A 115 6.15 2.16 -2.04
C LEU A 115 5.28 1.65 -0.88
N SER A 116 5.57 0.45 -0.38
CA SER A 116 4.94 -0.09 0.83
C SER A 116 5.12 0.85 2.01
N ASP A 117 6.34 1.34 2.24
CA ASP A 117 6.64 2.27 3.34
C ASP A 117 5.92 3.62 3.17
N ILE A 118 5.69 4.08 1.95
CA ILE A 118 4.87 5.27 1.70
C ILE A 118 3.43 5.02 2.14
N LEU A 119 2.84 3.90 1.70
CA LEU A 119 1.46 3.58 2.04
C LEU A 119 1.27 3.29 3.53
N LEU A 120 2.21 2.61 4.18
CA LEU A 120 2.14 2.34 5.62
C LEU A 120 2.12 3.65 6.43
N ARG A 121 2.96 4.62 6.07
CA ARG A 121 2.95 5.95 6.73
C ARG A 121 1.67 6.76 6.47
N HIS A 122 1.00 6.49 5.36
CA HIS A 122 -0.21 7.20 4.92
C HIS A 122 -1.28 6.23 4.41
N PRO A 123 -1.90 5.41 5.29
CA PRO A 123 -2.86 4.38 4.88
C PRO A 123 -4.05 4.95 4.10
N GLU A 124 -4.42 6.20 4.35
CA GLU A 124 -5.48 6.93 3.66
C GLU A 124 -5.28 7.01 2.14
N TYR A 125 -4.04 6.87 1.64
CA TYR A 125 -3.76 6.87 0.20
C TYR A 125 -4.34 5.66 -0.53
N LEU A 126 -4.71 4.59 0.17
CA LEU A 126 -5.36 3.44 -0.45
C LEU A 126 -6.69 3.81 -1.15
N HIS A 127 -7.39 4.84 -0.67
CA HIS A 127 -8.60 5.35 -1.33
C HIS A 127 -8.32 5.73 -2.79
N ASP A 128 -7.25 6.48 -3.02
CA ASP A 128 -6.86 6.93 -4.36
C ASP A 128 -6.34 5.77 -5.22
N LEU A 129 -5.68 4.77 -4.60
CA LEU A 129 -5.17 3.60 -5.30
C LEU A 129 -6.26 2.60 -5.68
N SER A 130 -7.39 2.59 -4.97
CA SER A 130 -8.49 1.66 -5.22
C SER A 130 -9.21 1.92 -6.56
N ASP A 131 -9.12 3.15 -7.10
CA ASP A 131 -9.66 3.46 -8.43
C ASP A 131 -8.59 3.26 -9.52
N VAL A 132 -8.66 2.12 -10.19
CA VAL A 132 -7.78 1.77 -11.33
C VAL A 132 -7.78 2.85 -12.42
N ARG A 133 -8.88 3.61 -12.59
CA ARG A 133 -8.92 4.70 -13.56
C ARG A 133 -7.95 5.82 -13.20
N GLN A 134 -7.77 6.12 -11.92
CA GLN A 134 -6.79 7.12 -11.45
C GLN A 134 -5.34 6.66 -11.67
N LEU A 135 -5.08 5.36 -11.53
CA LEU A 135 -3.76 4.77 -11.80
C LEU A 135 -3.39 4.87 -13.29
N ALA A 136 -4.37 4.78 -14.18
CA ALA A 136 -4.18 4.89 -15.64
C ALA A 136 -3.94 6.32 -16.14
N VAL A 137 -4.19 7.36 -15.32
CA VAL A 137 -4.06 8.75 -15.75
C VAL A 137 -2.58 9.13 -15.98
N ILE A 138 -2.28 9.60 -17.18
CA ILE A 138 -1.00 10.21 -17.52
C ILE A 138 -1.11 11.73 -17.31
N LYS A 139 -0.54 12.24 -16.21
CA LYS A 139 -0.56 13.66 -15.87
C LYS A 139 0.54 14.43 -16.61
N SER A 140 0.23 15.60 -17.16
CA SER A 140 1.26 16.52 -17.67
C SER A 140 2.01 17.20 -16.52
N THR A 141 3.15 17.81 -16.82
CA THR A 141 3.92 18.60 -15.85
C THR A 141 3.07 19.72 -15.27
N GLU A 142 2.31 20.44 -16.10
CA GLU A 142 1.43 21.55 -15.66
C GLU A 142 0.37 21.05 -14.69
N LYS A 143 -0.25 19.90 -14.98
CA LYS A 143 -1.25 19.30 -14.10
C LYS A 143 -0.64 18.93 -12.74
N LEU A 144 0.56 18.33 -12.73
CA LEU A 144 1.28 18.00 -11.51
C LEU A 144 1.70 19.24 -10.72
N VAL A 145 2.06 20.33 -11.40
CA VAL A 145 2.34 21.63 -10.77
C VAL A 145 1.07 22.18 -10.12
N THR A 146 -0.07 22.16 -10.81
CA THR A 146 -1.35 22.62 -10.26
C THR A 146 -1.76 21.81 -9.04
N GLU A 147 -1.74 20.48 -9.13
CA GLU A 147 -2.10 19.59 -8.02
C GLU A 147 -1.13 19.72 -6.85
N GLY A 148 0.18 19.82 -7.12
CA GLY A 148 1.20 20.02 -6.10
C GLY A 148 1.03 21.35 -5.37
N ASN A 149 0.81 22.46 -6.07
CA ASN A 149 0.52 23.75 -5.44
C ASN A 149 -0.77 23.69 -4.60
N ALA A 150 -1.82 23.02 -5.07
CA ALA A 150 -3.04 22.84 -4.30
C ALA A 150 -2.79 22.00 -3.02
N PHE A 151 -1.95 20.97 -3.13
CA PHE A 151 -1.52 20.16 -1.99
C PHE A 151 -0.74 20.99 -0.95
N LEU A 152 0.09 21.94 -1.39
CA LEU A 152 0.80 22.85 -0.48
C LEU A 152 -0.14 23.78 0.31
N GLN A 153 -1.39 23.99 -0.14
CA GLN A 153 -2.38 24.81 0.55
C GLN A 153 -3.21 24.01 1.57
N THR A 154 -3.01 22.68 1.67
CA THR A 154 -3.74 21.90 2.67
C THR A 154 -3.26 22.26 4.07
N ASP A 155 -4.20 22.42 5.00
CA ASP A 155 -3.85 22.62 6.41
C ASP A 155 -3.16 21.36 6.94
N SER A 156 -1.86 21.49 7.21
CA SER A 156 -1.05 20.42 7.76
C SER A 156 -0.28 20.98 8.94
N ALA A 157 -0.91 20.86 10.10
CA ALA A 157 -0.37 21.37 11.36
C ALA A 157 1.11 20.98 11.53
N GLY A 158 1.98 21.99 11.51
CA GLY A 158 3.40 21.86 11.82
C GLY A 158 4.33 21.40 10.70
N LEU A 159 3.88 21.29 9.44
CA LEU A 159 4.78 21.02 8.31
C LEU A 159 5.12 22.29 7.55
N ASP A 160 6.35 22.37 7.08
CA ASP A 160 6.73 23.39 6.11
C ASP A 160 6.33 23.00 4.67
N SER A 161 6.44 23.95 3.75
CA SER A 161 6.10 23.72 2.34
C SER A 161 6.98 22.67 1.66
N VAL A 162 8.22 22.46 2.14
CA VAL A 162 9.15 21.47 1.57
C VAL A 162 8.73 20.06 1.98
N ASP A 163 8.34 19.86 3.23
CA ASP A 163 7.81 18.60 3.75
C ASP A 163 6.49 18.22 3.07
N LEU A 164 5.60 19.20 2.87
CA LEU A 164 4.39 19.01 2.08
C LEU A 164 4.71 18.61 0.63
N LEU A 165 5.69 19.24 0.00
CA LEU A 165 6.11 18.89 -1.37
C LEU A 165 6.67 17.46 -1.44
N ARG A 166 7.45 17.04 -0.43
CA ARG A 166 7.94 15.65 -0.33
C ARG A 166 6.80 14.66 -0.16
N ARG A 167 5.76 15.01 0.62
CA ARG A 167 4.55 14.17 0.76
C ARG A 167 3.80 14.05 -0.57
N PHE A 168 3.59 15.16 -1.27
CA PHE A 168 3.01 15.14 -2.62
C PHE A 168 3.81 14.27 -3.58
N GLN A 169 5.13 14.44 -3.62
CA GLN A 169 6.01 13.62 -4.47
C GLN A 169 5.87 12.13 -4.16
N ARG A 170 5.89 11.74 -2.89
CA ARG A 170 5.73 10.33 -2.47
C ARG A 170 4.36 9.78 -2.85
N LYS A 171 3.30 10.58 -2.70
CA LYS A 171 1.94 10.20 -3.11
C LYS A 171 1.87 9.92 -4.62
N GLU A 172 2.46 10.77 -5.45
CA GLU A 172 2.50 10.55 -6.90
C GLU A 172 3.39 9.38 -7.30
N LEU A 173 4.55 9.19 -6.65
CA LEU A 173 5.39 8.00 -6.85
C LEU A 173 4.63 6.70 -6.51
N LEU A 174 3.84 6.70 -5.44
CA LEU A 174 2.98 5.58 -5.07
C LEU A 174 1.94 5.29 -6.16
N ARG A 175 1.26 6.32 -6.68
CA ARG A 175 0.29 6.18 -7.79
C ARG A 175 0.95 5.61 -9.05
N ILE A 176 2.07 6.19 -9.47
CA ILE A 176 2.80 5.76 -10.69
C ILE A 176 3.30 4.32 -10.51
N GLY A 177 3.95 4.03 -9.39
CA GLY A 177 4.49 2.71 -9.10
C GLY A 177 3.41 1.64 -8.95
N MET A 178 2.24 1.98 -8.39
CA MET A 178 1.10 1.07 -8.37
C MET A 178 0.56 0.78 -9.78
N GLY A 179 0.50 1.80 -10.64
CA GLY A 179 0.13 1.64 -12.05
C GLY A 179 1.10 0.72 -12.81
N ASP A 180 2.40 0.82 -12.54
CA ASP A 180 3.44 -0.04 -13.10
C ASP A 180 3.32 -1.50 -12.59
N LEU A 181 3.26 -1.69 -11.26
CA LEU A 181 3.17 -3.01 -10.62
C LEU A 181 1.93 -3.80 -11.07
N LEU A 182 0.81 -3.10 -11.29
CA LEU A 182 -0.43 -3.72 -11.80
C LEU A 182 -0.48 -3.80 -13.34
N SER A 183 0.59 -3.40 -14.04
CA SER A 183 0.66 -3.35 -15.51
C SER A 183 -0.48 -2.55 -16.16
N ILE A 184 -0.97 -1.51 -15.47
CA ILE A 184 -2.03 -0.61 -15.94
C ILE A 184 -1.49 0.40 -16.95
N ILE A 185 -0.26 0.89 -16.72
CA ILE A 185 0.44 1.79 -17.61
C ILE A 185 1.72 1.12 -18.12
N ASP A 186 2.07 1.40 -19.38
CA ASP A 186 3.27 0.81 -19.98
C ASP A 186 4.56 1.48 -19.48
N PHE A 187 5.69 0.81 -19.69
CA PHE A 187 7.00 1.30 -19.26
C PHE A 187 7.34 2.70 -19.79
N ARG A 188 6.96 3.03 -21.04
CA ARG A 188 7.22 4.35 -21.62
C ARG A 188 6.40 5.42 -20.90
N ALA A 189 5.16 5.11 -20.54
CA ALA A 189 4.28 5.97 -19.78
C ALA A 189 4.79 6.16 -18.34
N VAL A 190 5.31 5.11 -17.70
CA VAL A 190 5.97 5.19 -16.38
C VAL A 190 7.13 6.17 -16.41
N ILE A 191 8.09 5.98 -17.34
CA ILE A 191 9.26 6.88 -17.45
C ILE A 191 8.82 8.32 -17.68
N ARG A 192 7.86 8.55 -18.60
CA ARG A 192 7.31 9.88 -18.84
C ARG A 192 6.66 10.49 -17.60
N GLN A 193 5.89 9.72 -16.83
CA GLN A 193 5.28 10.20 -15.59
C GLN A 193 6.33 10.57 -14.53
N LEU A 194 7.39 9.78 -14.40
CA LEU A 194 8.50 10.10 -13.49
C LEU A 194 9.24 11.38 -13.90
N SER A 195 9.49 11.58 -15.19
CA SER A 195 10.07 12.82 -15.71
C SER A 195 9.16 14.03 -15.47
N ASN A 196 7.87 13.93 -15.81
CA ASN A 196 6.91 15.01 -15.58
C ASN A 196 6.80 15.36 -14.08
N LEU A 197 6.86 14.36 -13.20
CA LEU A 197 6.87 14.57 -11.75
C LEU A 197 8.14 15.29 -11.31
N ALA A 198 9.32 14.87 -11.78
CA ALA A 198 10.58 15.54 -11.46
C ALA A 198 10.56 17.02 -11.88
N ASP A 199 10.12 17.31 -13.11
CA ASP A 199 10.00 18.67 -13.62
C ASP A 199 9.02 19.51 -12.77
N ALA A 200 7.87 18.94 -12.41
CA ALA A 200 6.89 19.63 -11.58
C ALA A 200 7.43 19.95 -10.18
N ILE A 201 8.14 19.01 -9.55
CA ILE A 201 8.77 19.24 -8.23
C ILE A 201 9.83 20.34 -8.32
N ILE A 202 10.65 20.36 -9.37
CA ILE A 202 11.66 21.42 -9.59
C ILE A 202 10.98 22.79 -9.74
N GLN A 203 9.91 22.89 -10.55
CA GLN A 203 9.19 24.15 -10.75
C GLN A 203 8.56 24.67 -9.47
N ILE A 204 7.93 23.80 -8.68
CA ILE A 204 7.33 24.18 -7.39
C ILE A 204 8.43 24.62 -6.41
N CYS A 205 9.53 23.87 -6.32
CA CYS A 205 10.64 24.18 -5.42
C CYS A 205 11.32 25.52 -5.76
N LEU A 206 11.51 25.81 -7.05
CA LEU A 206 12.03 27.10 -7.50
C LEU A 206 11.10 28.24 -7.08
N LYS A 207 9.79 28.08 -7.25
CA LYS A 207 8.80 29.09 -6.86
C LYS A 207 8.79 29.36 -5.35
N LEU A 208 8.88 28.31 -4.53
CA LEU A 208 9.00 28.42 -3.08
C LEU A 208 10.28 29.17 -2.70
N SER A 209 11.42 28.77 -3.28
CA SER A 209 12.72 29.41 -2.99
C SER A 209 12.74 30.90 -3.36
N LEU A 210 12.09 31.28 -4.46
CA LEU A 210 11.97 32.69 -4.87
C LEU A 210 11.06 33.49 -3.93
N SER A 211 10.07 32.85 -3.32
CA SER A 211 9.13 33.49 -2.39
C SER A 211 9.76 33.71 -1.01
N ASP A 212 10.79 32.91 -0.66
CA ASP A 212 11.57 33.03 0.58
C ASP A 212 12.72 34.05 0.47
N LEU A 213 13.00 34.59 -0.71
CA LEU A 213 14.02 35.64 -0.87
C LEU A 213 13.52 36.96 -0.26
N PRO A 214 14.35 37.67 0.52
CA PRO A 214 14.00 39.01 0.99
C PRO A 214 13.81 39.94 -0.22
N PRO A 215 12.88 40.92 -0.13
CA PRO A 215 12.71 41.90 -1.20
C PRO A 215 14.04 42.62 -1.45
N GLU A 216 14.47 42.71 -2.70
CA GLU A 216 15.69 43.42 -3.08
C GLU A 216 15.61 44.86 -2.56
N ALA A 217 16.56 45.25 -1.72
CA ALA A 217 16.72 46.63 -1.28
C ALA A 217 17.25 47.46 -2.46
N HIS A 218 16.35 48.11 -3.18
CA HIS A 218 16.68 49.16 -4.15
C HIS A 218 16.82 50.52 -3.46
#